data_AF-A0A0K2T8G2-F1
#
_entry.id   AF-A0A0K2T8G2-F1
#
_cell.length_a   1.000
_cell.length_b   1.000
_cell.length_c   1.000
_cell.angle_alpha   90.00
_cell.angle_beta   90.00
_cell.angle_gamma   90.00
#
_symmetry.space_group_name_H-M   'P 1'
#
loop_
_entity.id
_entity.type
_entity.pdbx_description
1 polymer ?
#
loop_
_entity_poly.entity_id
_entity_poly.type
_entity_poly.pdbx_seq_one_letter_code
_entity_poly.pdbx_strand_id
1 'polypeptide(L)'
;MIIDHPSIQWLLTLKTKLKEGSTTEKSTRSISSNNVKVALNENQGFFVMGSNPTQVFHLKIEIYFASKLDLAVNKDLINKEDKFFYFSYDIFGETIATKPFTDLRDPFFNVEEAVIKVHSSFPDIFEYFTNVSQFCVRVCSKKFILAELYFSLAEFLTLTVENLTKKKTLESNRVFSFNNSEDASLGISISLVNMGNAVVVLENTPLGNVYGVSENTHLYDEDFFNVLESDILYSTSQIQNPMSSQPITSNDRKGSYNLSINLKAIEFDSLPGRNIRLRYKYTRLIKDTEVDSYDFWTEPRTRTFVPYGGCKFAFKVEFSRLKILKNKNLVIQVLDVNRNFQIIGESIIELFSLFHGDSSPSKFKKMEITSPVINLSQRKIGSLWSSLSLLVDSNDSENGNKRTTLEIENDESIQEWNRKQLHYLEEKYQEQWEKHETERCSLIREKLQKINQLEKSIQDSFFYQRSLSNTLEEKDKTIHELRTTITSESNKFTIRQKGTDKRYKELSQEVQRLFKMIKEFEKERDILKDSLAKKYVMTNLLENDVKREKEDNSRLCIQLEKRNVAIAECTDKVSELSTQLRIAESQIVRYQIPVDKHKELNTIPVKRVRWNEYIHPEKQTPSTDKEK
;
A
#
# COMPACT_ATOMS: atom_id res chain seq x y z
N MET A 1 -22.08 -16.67 -15.38
CA MET A 1 -22.16 -15.48 -14.50
C MET A 1 -20.93 -14.65 -14.79
N ILE A 2 -21.12 -13.53 -15.51
CA ILE A 2 -20.05 -12.60 -15.90
C ILE A 2 -19.71 -11.77 -14.66
N ILE A 3 -18.42 -11.73 -14.29
CA ILE A 3 -17.91 -10.91 -13.19
C ILE A 3 -17.66 -9.52 -13.77
N ASP A 4 -18.59 -8.61 -13.52
CA ASP A 4 -18.41 -7.18 -13.84
C ASP A 4 -17.42 -6.54 -12.86
N HIS A 5 -16.43 -5.87 -13.43
CA HIS A 5 -15.40 -5.08 -12.77
C HIS A 5 -16.03 -3.79 -12.20
N PRO A 6 -15.93 -3.46 -10.90
CA PRO A 6 -16.55 -2.26 -10.35
C PRO A 6 -15.61 -1.05 -10.48
N SER A 7 -15.59 -0.44 -11.66
CA SER A 7 -15.00 0.89 -11.87
C SER A 7 -15.84 1.66 -12.88
N ILE A 8 -16.96 2.22 -12.43
CA ILE A 8 -17.73 3.22 -13.17
C ILE A 8 -18.00 4.43 -12.26
N GLN A 9 -17.19 5.47 -12.51
CA GLN A 9 -17.53 6.89 -12.63
C GLN A 9 -18.65 7.49 -11.76
N TRP A 10 -18.26 8.40 -10.86
CA TRP A 10 -19.13 9.38 -10.18
C TRP A 10 -19.52 10.59 -11.04
N LEU A 11 -19.68 10.42 -12.35
CA LEU A 11 -20.16 11.48 -13.26
C LEU A 11 -21.70 11.61 -13.28
N LEU A 12 -22.43 10.88 -12.42
CA LEU A 12 -23.90 10.76 -12.51
C LEU A 12 -24.71 11.26 -11.31
N THR A 13 -24.12 11.80 -10.25
CA THR A 13 -24.89 12.28 -9.07
C THR A 13 -25.14 13.79 -9.03
N LEU A 14 -24.99 14.51 -10.15
CA LEU A 14 -25.50 15.87 -10.31
C LEU A 14 -26.73 15.97 -11.23
N LYS A 15 -27.26 14.84 -11.72
CA LYS A 15 -28.62 14.81 -12.29
C LYS A 15 -29.63 14.88 -11.15
N THR A 16 -29.87 16.10 -10.67
CA THR A 16 -31.07 16.45 -9.92
C THR A 16 -32.28 15.90 -10.69
N LYS A 17 -33.24 15.30 -9.97
CA LYS A 17 -34.55 14.99 -10.54
C LYS A 17 -35.13 16.31 -11.06
N LEU A 18 -35.12 16.48 -12.38
CA LEU A 18 -35.82 17.57 -13.04
C LEU A 18 -37.30 17.39 -12.71
N LYS A 19 -37.83 18.24 -11.82
CA LYS A 19 -39.26 18.33 -11.57
C LYS A 19 -39.83 19.04 -12.79
N GLU A 20 -40.32 18.27 -13.76
CA GLU A 20 -40.98 18.82 -14.95
C GLU A 20 -42.17 19.67 -14.49
N GLY A 21 -42.12 20.98 -14.77
CA GLY A 21 -43.23 21.89 -14.58
C GLY A 21 -42.95 23.11 -13.69
N SER A 22 -42.02 23.98 -14.07
CA SER A 22 -42.16 25.44 -13.84
C SER A 22 -41.13 26.22 -14.64
N THR A 23 -41.57 26.90 -15.70
CA THR A 23 -40.83 27.98 -16.37
C THR A 23 -40.78 29.20 -15.44
N THR A 24 -39.71 29.31 -14.66
CA THR A 24 -39.34 30.53 -13.93
C THR A 24 -37.83 30.53 -13.69
N GLU A 25 -37.18 31.60 -14.17
CA GLU A 25 -35.83 32.12 -13.92
C GLU A 25 -34.74 31.15 -13.43
N LYS A 26 -33.70 30.99 -14.27
CA LYS A 26 -32.42 30.32 -13.97
C LYS A 26 -31.82 30.86 -12.66
N SER A 27 -32.00 30.12 -11.57
CA SER A 27 -31.38 30.40 -10.28
C SER A 27 -29.91 30.00 -10.29
N THR A 28 -29.03 30.89 -10.77
CA THR A 28 -27.59 30.77 -10.56
C THR A 28 -27.28 30.85 -9.06
N ARG A 29 -27.00 29.69 -8.42
CA ARG A 29 -26.44 29.66 -7.06
C ARG A 29 -25.00 30.16 -7.13
N SER A 30 -24.79 31.44 -6.88
CA SER A 30 -23.44 32.02 -6.80
C SER A 30 -22.97 32.07 -5.35
N ILE A 31 -21.80 31.49 -5.07
CA ILE A 31 -21.11 31.65 -3.80
C ILE A 31 -20.03 32.70 -3.99
N SER A 32 -20.06 33.76 -3.19
CA SER A 32 -19.06 34.82 -3.22
C SER A 32 -18.08 34.61 -2.07
N SER A 33 -16.83 34.30 -2.38
CA SER A 33 -15.73 34.80 -1.54
C SER A 33 -15.47 36.26 -1.91
N ASN A 34 -14.71 37.02 -1.12
CA ASN A 34 -14.65 38.48 -1.22
C ASN A 34 -14.30 39.04 -2.61
N ASN A 35 -13.78 38.25 -3.57
CA ASN A 35 -13.56 38.68 -4.96
C ASN A 35 -13.84 37.62 -6.06
N VAL A 36 -13.90 36.32 -5.74
CA VAL A 36 -14.05 35.26 -6.75
C VAL A 36 -15.39 34.56 -6.59
N LYS A 37 -16.25 34.66 -7.62
CA LYS A 37 -17.54 33.97 -7.67
C LYS A 37 -17.35 32.57 -8.27
N VAL A 38 -18.02 31.59 -7.67
CA VAL A 38 -18.16 30.24 -8.22
C VAL A 38 -19.63 29.99 -8.56
N ALA A 39 -19.87 29.47 -9.76
CA ALA A 39 -21.20 29.13 -10.25
C ALA A 39 -21.19 27.76 -10.95
N LEU A 40 -22.18 26.92 -10.66
CA LEU A 40 -22.38 25.64 -11.36
C LEU A 40 -23.03 25.89 -12.73
N ASN A 41 -22.41 25.40 -13.80
CA ASN A 41 -23.05 25.29 -15.10
C ASN A 41 -23.76 23.93 -15.20
N GLU A 42 -25.03 23.89 -14.81
CA GLU A 42 -25.84 22.67 -14.78
C GLU A 42 -25.92 21.96 -16.14
N ASN A 43 -25.93 22.72 -17.23
CA ASN A 43 -26.04 22.18 -18.59
C ASN A 43 -24.80 21.38 -19.02
N GLN A 44 -23.62 21.81 -18.57
CA GLN A 44 -22.34 21.25 -19.00
C GLN A 44 -21.60 20.47 -17.91
N GLY A 45 -22.12 20.47 -16.67
CA GLY A 45 -21.59 19.68 -15.56
C GLY A 45 -20.22 20.13 -15.06
N PHE A 46 -19.95 21.44 -15.06
CA PHE A 46 -18.72 22.01 -14.50
C PHE A 46 -18.96 23.31 -13.75
N PHE A 47 -18.04 23.66 -12.85
CA PHE A 47 -18.06 24.93 -12.15
C PHE A 47 -17.29 25.99 -12.94
N VAL A 48 -17.83 27.20 -13.04
CA VAL A 48 -17.11 28.39 -13.51
C VAL A 48 -16.66 29.17 -12.30
N MET A 49 -15.37 29.50 -12.25
CA MET A 49 -14.76 30.28 -11.20
C MET A 49 -14.09 31.51 -11.82
N GLY A 50 -14.37 32.67 -11.25
CA GLY A 50 -13.86 33.95 -11.77
C GLY A 50 -14.65 34.47 -12.98
N SER A 51 -14.19 35.60 -13.51
CA SER A 51 -14.87 36.31 -14.61
C SER A 51 -14.40 35.88 -16.00
N ASN A 52 -13.15 35.40 -16.12
CA ASN A 52 -12.52 35.06 -17.38
C ASN A 52 -11.84 33.67 -17.29
N PRO A 53 -12.62 32.58 -17.26
CA PRO A 53 -12.07 31.23 -17.18
C PRO A 53 -11.33 30.89 -18.48
N THR A 54 -10.00 30.79 -18.44
CA THR A 54 -9.16 30.48 -19.61
C THR A 54 -8.75 29.01 -19.68
N GLN A 55 -8.88 28.27 -18.58
CA GLN A 55 -8.34 26.92 -18.44
C GLN A 55 -9.35 25.98 -17.79
N VAL A 56 -9.14 24.68 -18.02
CA VAL A 56 -9.91 23.60 -17.41
C VAL A 56 -9.06 22.91 -16.36
N PHE A 57 -9.61 22.80 -15.16
CA PHE A 57 -8.99 22.11 -14.04
C PHE A 57 -9.86 20.94 -13.60
N HIS A 58 -9.23 19.84 -13.23
CA HIS A 58 -9.88 18.74 -12.51
C HIS A 58 -9.39 18.76 -11.07
N LEU A 59 -10.31 19.04 -10.13
CA LEU A 59 -10.09 18.87 -8.71
C LEU A 59 -10.57 17.47 -8.32
N LYS A 60 -9.63 16.62 -7.93
CA LYS A 60 -9.90 15.27 -7.45
C LYS A 60 -9.76 15.23 -5.94
N ILE A 61 -10.72 14.63 -5.27
CA ILE A 61 -10.72 14.40 -3.82
C ILE A 61 -10.95 12.93 -3.58
N GLU A 62 -10.06 12.29 -2.85
CA GLU A 62 -10.11 10.87 -2.53
C GLU A 62 -10.00 10.67 -1.02
N ILE A 63 -10.94 9.91 -0.46
CA ILE A 63 -10.82 9.40 0.92
C ILE A 63 -10.39 7.95 0.79
N TYR A 64 -9.17 7.64 1.23
CA TYR A 64 -8.54 6.34 0.99
C TYR A 64 -8.28 5.53 2.27
N PHE A 65 -8.38 6.15 3.44
CA PHE A 65 -8.06 5.49 4.71
C PHE A 65 -8.82 6.15 5.86
N ALA A 66 -9.28 5.35 6.82
CA ALA A 66 -9.69 5.84 8.13
C ALA A 66 -9.42 4.77 9.20
N SER A 67 -9.15 5.20 10.44
CA SER A 67 -8.87 4.29 11.55
C SER A 67 -9.30 4.89 12.88
N LYS A 68 -9.83 4.05 13.78
CA LYS A 68 -10.23 4.42 15.15
C LYS A 68 -11.16 5.64 15.23
N LEU A 69 -12.09 5.78 14.29
CA LEU A 69 -13.07 6.88 14.28
C LEU A 69 -13.97 6.86 15.52
N ASP A 70 -14.13 5.70 16.17
CA ASP A 70 -14.86 5.53 17.42
C ASP A 70 -14.30 6.38 18.59
N LEU A 71 -13.05 6.85 18.47
CA LEU A 71 -12.41 7.76 19.42
C LEU A 71 -12.68 9.24 19.11
N ALA A 72 -12.99 9.60 17.87
CA ALA A 72 -13.24 10.99 17.46
C ALA A 72 -14.72 11.40 17.52
N VAL A 73 -15.62 10.44 17.33
CA VAL A 73 -17.07 10.68 17.24
C VAL A 73 -17.71 10.99 18.59
N ASN A 74 -18.71 11.87 18.58
CA ASN A 74 -19.58 12.06 19.72
C ASN A 74 -20.50 10.83 19.92
N LYS A 75 -20.19 10.02 20.94
CA LYS A 75 -20.90 8.76 21.24
C LYS A 75 -22.35 8.96 21.69
N ASP A 76 -22.70 10.14 22.22
CA ASP A 76 -24.07 10.43 22.66
C ASP A 76 -25.04 10.58 21.49
N LEU A 77 -24.51 10.90 20.30
CA LEU A 77 -25.28 11.01 19.06
C LEU A 77 -25.42 9.68 18.32
N ILE A 78 -24.70 8.63 18.75
CA ILE A 78 -24.76 7.31 18.14
C ILE A 78 -25.91 6.55 18.78
N ASN A 79 -27.01 6.43 18.04
CA ASN A 79 -28.10 5.57 18.47
C ASN A 79 -27.69 4.10 18.35
N LYS A 80 -28.08 3.24 19.31
CA LYS A 80 -27.65 1.82 19.33
C LYS A 80 -28.08 1.02 18.09
N GLU A 81 -29.05 1.52 17.35
CA GLU A 81 -29.57 0.92 16.11
C GLU A 81 -28.86 1.44 14.85
N ASP A 82 -28.09 2.52 14.95
CA ASP A 82 -27.42 3.14 13.81
C ASP A 82 -26.10 2.44 13.50
N LYS A 83 -26.12 1.64 12.44
CA LYS A 83 -24.96 0.86 11.97
C LYS A 83 -24.36 1.40 10.68
N PHE A 84 -24.77 2.58 10.21
CA PHE A 84 -24.28 3.14 8.95
C PHE A 84 -23.69 4.52 9.16
N PHE A 85 -22.43 4.64 8.77
CA PHE A 85 -21.62 5.84 8.83
C PHE A 85 -21.16 6.20 7.42
N TYR A 86 -20.96 7.46 7.12
CA TYR A 86 -20.41 7.90 5.84
C TYR A 86 -19.62 9.19 6.03
N PHE A 87 -18.73 9.48 5.09
CA PHE A 87 -18.07 10.78 5.05
C PHE A 87 -18.90 11.75 4.22
N SER A 88 -18.96 13.00 4.64
CA SER A 88 -19.49 14.09 3.81
C SER A 88 -18.59 15.30 3.84
N TYR A 89 -18.53 16.03 2.74
CA TYR A 89 -17.78 17.27 2.63
C TYR A 89 -18.43 18.21 1.62
N ASP A 90 -18.26 19.50 1.84
CA ASP A 90 -18.81 20.53 0.97
C ASP A 90 -17.72 21.11 0.08
N ILE A 91 -17.98 21.17 -1.23
CA ILE A 91 -17.06 21.75 -2.21
C ILE A 91 -17.87 22.56 -3.21
N PHE A 92 -17.51 23.85 -3.34
CA PHE A 92 -18.27 24.82 -4.15
C PHE A 92 -19.77 24.89 -3.81
N GLY A 93 -20.11 24.62 -2.55
CA GLY A 93 -21.49 24.59 -2.03
C GLY A 93 -22.30 23.34 -2.36
N GLU A 94 -21.70 22.35 -3.00
CA GLU A 94 -22.29 21.04 -3.18
C GLU A 94 -21.77 20.08 -2.11
N THR A 95 -22.69 19.40 -1.44
CA THR A 95 -22.36 18.38 -0.44
C THR A 95 -22.16 17.04 -1.14
N ILE A 96 -20.97 16.48 -1.02
CA ILE A 96 -20.64 15.13 -1.50
C ILE A 96 -20.68 14.19 -0.30
N ALA A 97 -21.30 13.02 -0.47
CA ALA A 97 -21.37 11.99 0.56
C ALA A 97 -20.87 10.65 -0.01
N THR A 98 -20.04 9.95 0.75
CA THR A 98 -19.49 8.65 0.34
C THR A 98 -20.49 7.52 0.54
N LYS A 99 -20.20 6.32 0.02
CA LYS A 99 -20.98 5.13 0.41
C LYS A 99 -20.86 4.89 1.92
N PRO A 100 -21.92 4.33 2.53
CA PRO A 100 -21.91 4.05 3.94
C PRO A 100 -21.03 2.83 4.27
N PHE A 101 -20.41 2.86 5.45
CA PHE A 101 -19.68 1.78 6.10
C PHE A 101 -20.23 1.54 7.52
N THR A 102 -19.88 0.41 8.14
CA THR A 102 -20.58 -0.04 9.36
C THR A 102 -19.76 -0.04 10.65
N ASP A 103 -18.44 0.05 10.54
CA ASP A 103 -17.55 0.00 11.69
C ASP A 103 -16.76 1.32 11.80
N LEU A 104 -16.78 1.93 12.98
CA LEU A 104 -16.01 3.14 13.26
C LEU A 104 -14.60 2.83 13.76
N ARG A 105 -14.39 1.67 14.39
CA ARG A 105 -13.09 1.28 14.95
C ARG A 105 -12.14 0.82 13.86
N ASP A 106 -12.65 -0.02 12.96
CA ASP A 106 -11.94 -0.49 11.76
C ASP A 106 -12.78 -0.26 10.49
N PRO A 107 -12.87 1.00 10.01
CA PRO A 107 -13.71 1.35 8.88
C PRO A 107 -13.28 0.62 7.61
N PHE A 108 -14.11 -0.31 7.15
CA PHE A 108 -13.93 -0.97 5.87
C PHE A 108 -14.79 -0.31 4.80
N PHE A 109 -14.16 0.46 3.92
CA PHE A 109 -14.79 1.08 2.76
C PHE A 109 -13.82 1.07 1.56
N ASN A 110 -14.36 1.11 0.34
CA ASN A 110 -13.55 1.23 -0.87
C ASN A 110 -13.06 2.67 -1.01
N VAL A 111 -11.89 2.87 -1.60
CA VAL A 111 -11.41 4.20 -1.96
C VAL A 111 -12.46 4.87 -2.86
N GLU A 112 -12.91 6.05 -2.46
CA GLU A 112 -13.90 6.83 -3.22
C GLU A 112 -13.28 8.12 -3.73
N GLU A 113 -13.31 8.29 -5.05
CA GLU A 113 -12.84 9.47 -5.78
C GLU A 113 -14.04 10.32 -6.21
N ALA A 114 -13.99 11.62 -5.89
CA ALA A 114 -14.82 12.64 -6.51
C ALA A 114 -13.97 13.51 -7.43
N VAL A 115 -14.41 13.68 -8.67
CA VAL A 115 -13.73 14.53 -9.67
C VAL A 115 -14.65 15.69 -10.05
N ILE A 116 -14.14 16.89 -9.86
CA ILE A 116 -14.88 18.13 -10.10
C ILE A 116 -14.18 18.90 -11.20
N LYS A 117 -14.91 19.19 -12.27
CA LYS A 117 -14.41 20.01 -13.38
C LYS A 117 -14.64 21.48 -13.07
N VAL A 118 -13.58 22.26 -13.12
CA VAL A 118 -13.58 23.70 -12.82
C VAL A 118 -12.98 24.45 -14.00
N HIS A 119 -13.76 25.34 -14.61
CA HIS A 119 -13.29 26.30 -15.60
C HIS A 119 -12.89 27.56 -14.86
N SER A 120 -11.61 27.92 -14.91
CA SER A 120 -11.08 29.05 -14.14
C SER A 120 -9.80 29.61 -14.78
N SER A 121 -9.22 30.60 -14.13
CA SER A 121 -7.85 31.06 -14.35
C SER A 121 -6.97 30.70 -13.14
N PHE A 122 -5.65 30.68 -13.30
CA PHE A 122 -4.75 30.42 -12.17
C PHE A 122 -4.90 31.43 -11.02
N PRO A 123 -4.96 32.76 -11.28
CA PRO A 123 -5.18 33.74 -10.22
C PRO A 123 -6.49 33.50 -9.46
N ASP A 124 -7.58 33.21 -10.17
CA ASP A 124 -8.89 32.98 -9.56
C ASP A 124 -8.90 31.73 -8.67
N ILE A 125 -8.28 30.63 -9.12
CA ILE A 125 -8.12 29.40 -8.31
C ILE A 125 -7.31 29.66 -7.05
N PHE A 126 -6.16 30.33 -7.19
CA PHE A 126 -5.29 30.63 -6.07
C PHE A 126 -6.01 31.53 -5.07
N GLU A 127 -6.61 32.63 -5.54
CA GLU A 127 -7.35 33.56 -4.70
C GLU A 127 -8.55 32.89 -4.02
N TYR A 128 -9.29 32.04 -4.73
CA TYR A 128 -10.41 31.29 -4.15
C TYR A 128 -9.92 30.38 -3.01
N PHE A 129 -8.94 29.50 -3.24
CA PHE A 129 -8.49 28.56 -2.19
C PHE A 129 -7.75 29.24 -1.03
N THR A 130 -7.17 30.42 -1.24
CA THR A 130 -6.54 31.20 -0.15
C THR A 130 -7.57 31.96 0.69
N ASN A 131 -8.65 32.45 0.09
CA ASN A 131 -9.65 33.29 0.78
C ASN A 131 -10.88 32.53 1.29
N VAL A 132 -11.13 31.32 0.79
CA VAL A 132 -12.29 30.53 1.20
C VAL A 132 -12.02 29.83 2.53
N SER A 133 -13.10 29.65 3.30
CA SER A 133 -13.12 28.91 4.57
C SER A 133 -12.44 27.54 4.46
N GLN A 134 -11.90 27.07 5.59
CA GLN A 134 -11.30 25.75 5.72
C GLN A 134 -12.19 24.65 5.11
N PHE A 135 -11.58 23.72 4.39
CA PHE A 135 -12.26 22.54 3.89
C PHE A 135 -12.55 21.59 5.04
N CYS A 136 -13.79 21.12 5.10
CA CYS A 136 -14.30 20.32 6.20
C CYS A 136 -14.76 18.95 5.70
N VAL A 137 -14.18 17.89 6.25
CA VAL A 137 -14.71 16.52 6.09
C VAL A 137 -15.40 16.11 7.39
N ARG A 138 -16.62 15.62 7.26
CA ARG A 138 -17.49 15.22 8.36
C ARG A 138 -17.68 13.72 8.37
N VAL A 139 -17.64 13.11 9.55
CA VAL A 139 -18.13 11.75 9.78
C VAL A 139 -19.58 11.86 10.19
N CYS A 140 -20.48 11.22 9.45
CA CYS A 140 -21.91 11.36 9.63
C CYS A 140 -22.58 10.01 9.90
N SER A 141 -23.70 10.04 10.61
CA SER A 141 -24.67 8.94 10.65
C SER A 141 -26.08 9.50 10.49
N LYS A 142 -26.81 9.00 9.49
CA LYS A 142 -28.13 9.51 9.07
C LYS A 142 -28.15 11.02 8.80
N LYS A 143 -28.47 11.83 9.82
CA LYS A 143 -28.54 13.30 9.76
C LYS A 143 -27.63 13.97 10.78
N PHE A 144 -26.93 13.19 11.60
CA PHE A 144 -26.06 13.68 12.65
C PHE A 144 -24.63 13.76 12.14
N ILE A 145 -23.98 14.88 12.45
CA ILE A 145 -22.54 15.06 12.30
C ILE A 145 -21.91 14.56 13.60
N LEU A 146 -21.08 13.53 13.49
CA LEU A 146 -20.46 12.86 14.63
C LEU A 146 -19.07 13.40 14.93
N ALA A 147 -18.32 13.75 13.89
CA ALA A 147 -16.99 14.36 13.98
C ALA A 147 -16.73 15.24 12.74
N GLU A 148 -15.86 16.23 12.89
CA GLU A 148 -15.45 17.13 11.83
C GLU A 148 -13.93 17.27 11.81
N LEU A 149 -13.37 17.40 10.61
CA LEU A 149 -11.97 17.62 10.35
C LEU A 149 -11.83 18.83 9.41
N TYR A 150 -11.07 19.85 9.85
CA TYR A 150 -10.88 21.10 9.12
C TYR A 150 -9.42 21.25 8.68
N PHE A 151 -9.19 21.65 7.43
CA PHE A 151 -7.85 22.03 6.94
C PHE A 151 -7.92 23.02 5.75
N SER A 152 -6.82 23.74 5.51
CA SER A 152 -6.71 24.68 4.38
C SER A 152 -6.32 23.94 3.10
N LEU A 153 -7.14 24.06 2.04
CA LEU A 153 -6.81 23.48 0.71
C LEU A 153 -5.57 24.12 0.09
N ALA A 154 -5.37 25.43 0.32
CA ALA A 154 -4.19 26.12 -0.17
C ALA A 154 -2.90 25.59 0.46
N GLU A 155 -2.89 25.39 1.78
CA GLU A 155 -1.74 24.81 2.47
C GLU A 155 -1.56 23.32 2.13
N PHE A 156 -2.66 22.60 1.99
CA PHE A 156 -2.66 21.17 1.70
C PHE A 156 -1.97 20.88 0.36
N LEU A 157 -2.42 21.55 -0.69
CA LEU A 157 -1.87 21.45 -2.05
C LEU A 157 -0.56 22.23 -2.23
N THR A 158 -0.07 22.93 -1.20
CA THR A 158 1.06 23.86 -1.29
C THR A 158 0.89 24.84 -2.45
N LEU A 159 -0.33 25.39 -2.59
CA LEU A 159 -0.67 26.30 -3.68
C LEU A 159 0.25 27.51 -3.59
N THR A 160 1.04 27.69 -4.63
CA THR A 160 1.77 28.91 -4.92
C THR A 160 1.55 29.24 -6.39
N VAL A 161 1.62 30.53 -6.72
CA VAL A 161 1.52 30.99 -8.12
C VAL A 161 2.55 30.26 -8.99
N GLU A 162 3.73 29.98 -8.45
CA GLU A 162 4.81 29.26 -9.13
C GLU A 162 4.47 27.78 -9.36
N ASN A 163 3.89 27.09 -8.36
CA ASN A 163 3.53 25.68 -8.48
C ASN A 163 2.42 25.48 -9.52
N LEU A 164 1.41 26.34 -9.53
CA LEU A 164 0.31 26.29 -10.50
C LEU A 164 0.77 26.55 -11.94
N THR A 165 1.69 27.49 -12.13
CA THR A 165 2.19 27.84 -13.48
C THR A 165 3.19 26.82 -14.03
N LYS A 166 4.02 26.21 -13.17
CA LYS A 166 5.08 25.28 -13.60
C LYS A 166 4.66 23.81 -13.63
N LYS A 167 3.69 23.41 -12.81
CA LYS A 167 3.28 22.00 -12.68
C LYS A 167 1.91 21.79 -13.29
N LYS A 168 1.82 20.75 -14.14
CA LYS A 168 0.55 20.30 -14.71
C LYS A 168 -0.38 19.69 -13.66
N THR A 169 0.20 19.08 -12.62
CA THR A 169 -0.53 18.41 -11.55
C THR A 169 0.04 18.83 -10.20
N LEU A 170 -0.84 19.25 -9.30
CA LEU A 170 -0.55 19.42 -7.88
C LEU A 170 -1.29 18.34 -7.12
N GLU A 171 -0.58 17.57 -6.31
CA GLU A 171 -1.16 16.47 -5.53
C GLU A 171 -0.60 16.51 -4.11
N SER A 172 -1.45 16.25 -3.12
CA SER A 172 -1.01 16.03 -1.74
C SER A 172 -1.84 14.92 -1.11
N ASN A 173 -1.15 14.05 -0.39
CA ASN A 173 -1.74 12.91 0.32
C ASN A 173 -1.31 13.03 1.78
N ARG A 174 -2.26 13.17 2.70
CA ARG A 174 -1.95 13.26 4.14
C ARG A 174 -2.95 12.49 4.97
N VAL A 175 -2.46 12.05 6.13
CA VAL A 175 -3.28 11.50 7.20
C VAL A 175 -3.43 12.57 8.26
N PHE A 176 -4.67 12.89 8.60
CA PHE A 176 -5.01 13.84 9.63
C PHE A 176 -5.53 13.12 10.87
N SER A 177 -5.18 13.64 12.04
CA SER A 177 -5.86 13.29 13.27
C SER A 177 -7.06 14.21 13.50
N PHE A 178 -8.12 13.68 14.13
CA PHE A 178 -9.28 14.51 14.48
C PHE A 178 -8.97 15.40 15.69
N ASN A 179 -9.53 16.60 15.73
CA ASN A 179 -9.32 17.55 16.84
C ASN A 179 -9.67 16.96 18.22
N ASN A 180 -10.60 16.01 18.26
CA ASN A 180 -11.07 15.37 19.49
C ASN A 180 -10.26 14.12 19.87
N SER A 181 -9.40 13.61 18.99
CA SER A 181 -8.59 12.40 19.25
C SER A 181 -7.39 12.30 18.31
N GLU A 182 -6.18 12.28 18.87
CA GLU A 182 -4.93 12.10 18.12
C GLU A 182 -4.81 10.69 17.50
N ASP A 183 -5.44 9.69 18.14
CA ASP A 183 -5.44 8.29 17.71
C ASP A 183 -6.40 8.01 16.54
N ALA A 184 -7.46 8.81 16.39
CA ALA A 184 -8.39 8.70 15.28
C ALA A 184 -7.80 9.40 14.05
N SER A 185 -7.80 8.72 12.91
CA SER A 185 -7.14 9.24 11.71
C SER A 185 -7.97 9.07 10.43
N LEU A 186 -7.78 10.01 9.50
CA LEU A 186 -8.40 10.04 8.18
C LEU A 186 -7.35 10.37 7.11
N GLY A 187 -7.19 9.50 6.13
CA GLY A 187 -6.31 9.68 4.98
C GLY A 187 -7.05 10.27 3.79
N ILE A 188 -6.61 11.44 3.33
CA ILE A 188 -7.21 12.17 2.21
C ILE A 188 -6.12 12.48 1.17
N SER A 189 -6.45 12.24 -0.09
CA SER A 189 -5.68 12.61 -1.28
C SER A 189 -6.45 13.69 -2.02
N ILE A 190 -5.79 14.79 -2.36
CA ILE A 190 -6.39 15.84 -3.20
C ILE A 190 -5.40 16.17 -4.30
N SER A 191 -5.88 16.18 -5.55
CA SER A 191 -5.10 16.67 -6.68
C SER A 191 -5.86 17.71 -7.50
N LEU A 192 -5.11 18.69 -8.01
CA LEU A 192 -5.57 19.71 -8.92
C LEU A 192 -4.76 19.57 -10.21
N VAL A 193 -5.42 19.14 -11.28
CA VAL A 193 -4.80 18.89 -12.58
C VAL A 193 -5.24 19.94 -13.57
N ASN A 194 -4.28 20.67 -14.16
CA ASN A 194 -4.54 21.56 -15.27
C ASN A 194 -4.61 20.74 -16.58
N MET A 195 -5.80 20.73 -17.18
CA MET A 195 -6.08 20.01 -18.42
C MET A 195 -5.78 20.84 -19.67
N GLY A 196 -5.34 22.09 -19.51
CA GLY A 196 -4.98 23.01 -20.59
C GLY A 196 -6.03 24.10 -20.81
N ASN A 197 -5.89 24.81 -21.92
CA ASN A 197 -6.80 25.89 -22.29
C ASN A 197 -8.22 25.34 -22.47
N ALA A 198 -9.19 26.00 -21.86
CA ALA A 198 -10.57 25.81 -22.23
C ALA A 198 -10.70 26.27 -23.67
N VAL A 199 -10.88 25.35 -24.63
CA VAL A 199 -11.30 25.75 -25.96
C VAL A 199 -12.66 26.41 -25.75
N VAL A 200 -12.65 27.74 -25.75
CA VAL A 200 -13.85 28.54 -25.66
C VAL A 200 -14.58 28.34 -26.98
N VAL A 201 -15.35 27.26 -27.08
CA VAL A 201 -16.42 27.15 -28.06
C VAL A 201 -17.53 28.06 -27.55
N LEU A 202 -17.32 29.37 -27.70
CA LEU A 202 -18.40 30.34 -27.66
C LEU A 202 -19.24 30.07 -28.91
N GLU A 203 -20.25 29.20 -28.78
CA GLU A 203 -21.39 29.19 -29.67
C GLU A 203 -22.14 30.51 -29.51
N ASN A 204 -21.64 31.55 -30.18
CA ASN A 204 -22.37 32.75 -30.53
C ASN A 204 -22.19 32.96 -32.04
N THR A 205 -22.80 32.09 -32.85
CA THR A 205 -22.95 32.34 -34.29
C THR A 205 -24.42 32.68 -34.56
N PRO A 206 -24.76 33.94 -34.85
CA PRO A 206 -26.02 34.24 -35.52
C PRO A 206 -25.91 33.69 -36.95
N LEU A 207 -26.94 32.98 -37.42
CA LEU A 207 -27.07 32.64 -38.84
C LEU A 207 -26.94 33.91 -39.69
N GLY A 208 -25.87 34.01 -40.47
CA GLY A 208 -25.66 35.07 -41.44
C GLY A 208 -24.64 34.64 -42.49
N ASN A 209 -25.14 34.38 -43.70
CA ASN A 209 -24.37 34.16 -44.93
C ASN A 209 -23.19 35.15 -45.07
N VAL A 210 -22.05 34.69 -45.60
CA VAL A 210 -21.35 35.23 -46.78
C VAL A 210 -20.06 34.44 -47.07
N TYR A 211 -19.77 34.32 -48.36
CA TYR A 211 -18.67 33.63 -49.02
C TYR A 211 -17.25 33.98 -48.53
N GLY A 212 -16.40 32.94 -48.48
CA GLY A 212 -15.14 32.89 -49.24
C GLY A 212 -13.88 33.51 -48.64
N VAL A 213 -12.77 32.85 -49.00
CA VAL A 213 -11.34 33.27 -48.94
C VAL A 213 -10.53 32.68 -47.78
N SER A 214 -9.53 31.91 -48.20
CA SER A 214 -8.43 31.33 -47.46
C SER A 214 -7.49 32.38 -46.87
N GLU A 215 -6.85 32.08 -45.74
CA GLU A 215 -5.40 32.29 -45.64
C GLU A 215 -4.78 31.50 -44.49
N ASN A 216 -3.60 30.96 -44.80
CA ASN A 216 -2.70 30.25 -43.91
C ASN A 216 -2.13 31.17 -42.85
N THR A 217 -1.94 30.67 -41.64
CA THR A 217 -0.82 31.12 -40.80
C THR A 217 -0.40 30.02 -39.84
N HIS A 218 0.66 29.32 -40.23
CA HIS A 218 1.54 28.57 -39.32
C HIS A 218 2.34 29.56 -38.47
N LEU A 219 2.43 29.30 -37.16
CA LEU A 219 3.59 29.59 -36.32
C LEU A 219 3.29 29.09 -34.90
N TYR A 220 3.96 28.04 -34.46
CA TYR A 220 4.63 27.91 -33.16
C TYR A 220 5.54 26.67 -33.21
N ASP A 221 6.82 26.91 -32.95
CA ASP A 221 7.87 25.91 -32.68
C ASP A 221 7.49 25.09 -31.44
N GLU A 222 7.35 23.78 -31.61
CA GLU A 222 7.50 22.82 -30.51
C GLU A 222 8.47 21.70 -30.96
N ASP A 223 9.71 21.77 -30.48
CA ASP A 223 10.70 20.70 -30.54
C ASP A 223 10.28 19.53 -29.63
N PHE A 224 9.33 18.72 -30.09
CA PHE A 224 9.10 17.37 -29.57
C PHE A 224 9.80 16.34 -30.46
N PHE A 225 10.73 15.58 -29.86
CA PHE A 225 11.44 14.49 -30.52
C PHE A 225 10.47 13.36 -30.91
N ASN A 226 10.21 13.18 -32.21
CA ASN A 226 9.79 11.89 -32.74
C ASN A 226 11.03 11.01 -32.90
N VAL A 227 11.32 10.19 -31.90
CA VAL A 227 12.12 8.98 -32.12
C VAL A 227 11.25 8.07 -33.00
N LEU A 228 11.69 7.76 -34.21
CA LEU A 228 11.00 6.79 -35.07
C LEU A 228 10.91 5.46 -34.33
N GLU A 229 9.66 5.02 -34.12
CA GLU A 229 9.27 3.80 -33.41
C GLU A 229 9.82 2.51 -34.06
N SER A 230 10.43 2.62 -35.26
CA SER A 230 10.92 1.50 -36.05
C SER A 230 12.34 0.99 -35.69
N ASP A 231 13.06 1.61 -34.74
CA ASP A 231 14.45 1.23 -34.42
C ASP A 231 14.67 0.62 -33.01
N ILE A 232 13.60 0.38 -32.23
CA ILE A 232 13.69 -0.31 -30.93
C ILE A 232 13.26 -1.77 -31.12
N LEU A 233 14.23 -2.65 -31.33
CA LEU A 233 14.01 -4.10 -31.42
C LEU A 233 13.82 -4.68 -30.01
N TYR A 234 12.58 -4.99 -29.64
CA TYR A 234 12.30 -6.05 -28.67
C TYR A 234 12.35 -7.38 -29.43
N SER A 235 13.27 -8.26 -29.04
CA SER A 235 13.40 -9.59 -29.65
C SER A 235 12.33 -10.54 -29.12
N THR A 236 11.19 -10.61 -29.80
CA THR A 236 10.42 -11.85 -30.00
C THR A 236 9.78 -11.88 -31.40
N SER A 237 10.36 -12.73 -32.28
CA SER A 237 9.82 -13.30 -33.54
C SER A 237 9.34 -12.39 -34.70
N GLN A 238 9.98 -12.63 -35.84
CA GLN A 238 9.84 -12.20 -37.25
C GLN A 238 8.44 -11.87 -37.83
N ILE A 239 8.36 -10.83 -38.68
CA ILE A 239 7.96 -10.85 -40.12
C ILE A 239 8.29 -9.47 -40.77
N GLN A 240 8.80 -9.47 -42.01
CA GLN A 240 9.20 -8.32 -42.85
C GLN A 240 8.04 -7.76 -43.71
N ASN A 241 7.98 -6.44 -43.95
CA ASN A 241 8.15 -5.79 -45.28
C ASN A 241 7.99 -4.24 -45.27
N PRO A 242 8.45 -3.51 -46.31
CA PRO A 242 9.01 -2.16 -46.19
C PRO A 242 8.17 -1.05 -46.84
N MET A 243 8.43 0.22 -46.46
CA MET A 243 8.29 1.37 -47.37
C MET A 243 9.23 2.52 -46.97
N SER A 244 10.17 2.76 -47.89
CA SER A 244 10.91 3.98 -48.25
C SER A 244 10.46 5.33 -47.66
N SER A 245 11.39 6.02 -47.01
CA SER A 245 11.55 7.48 -47.10
C SER A 245 13.03 7.88 -47.09
N GLN A 246 13.37 8.87 -47.92
CA GLN A 246 14.72 9.29 -48.34
C GLN A 246 15.63 9.85 -47.21
N PRO A 247 16.97 9.78 -47.37
CA PRO A 247 17.91 10.10 -46.30
C PRO A 247 18.29 11.59 -46.28
N ILE A 248 18.29 12.17 -45.08
CA ILE A 248 18.97 13.43 -44.77
C ILE A 248 20.45 13.10 -44.53
N THR A 249 21.33 13.69 -45.33
CA THR A 249 22.78 13.43 -45.33
C THR A 249 23.49 14.19 -44.22
N SER A 250 23.42 13.71 -42.97
CA SER A 250 24.44 14.00 -41.96
C SER A 250 25.34 12.77 -41.83
N ASN A 251 26.65 12.93 -42.04
CA ASN A 251 27.65 11.84 -41.95
C ASN A 251 27.92 11.36 -40.51
N ASP A 252 27.08 11.72 -39.54
CA ASP A 252 27.20 11.25 -38.16
C ASP A 252 26.70 9.80 -38.09
N ARG A 253 27.64 8.85 -38.10
CA ARG A 253 27.32 7.43 -37.93
C ARG A 253 26.64 7.23 -36.57
N LYS A 254 25.42 6.68 -36.58
CA LYS A 254 24.74 6.22 -35.36
C LYS A 254 25.54 5.06 -34.76
N GLY A 255 26.02 5.22 -33.53
CA GLY A 255 26.63 4.14 -32.77
C GLY A 255 25.55 3.32 -32.03
N SER A 256 25.78 2.02 -31.88
CA SER A 256 25.02 1.16 -30.96
C SER A 256 25.70 1.19 -29.59
N TYR A 257 24.94 1.45 -28.53
CA TYR A 257 25.42 1.55 -27.16
C TYR A 257 24.62 0.64 -26.23
N ASN A 258 25.30 0.02 -25.28
CA ASN A 258 24.68 -0.71 -24.18
C ASN A 258 25.08 -0.05 -22.85
N LEU A 259 24.12 0.61 -22.19
CA LEU A 259 24.27 1.16 -20.84
C LEU A 259 23.74 0.15 -19.83
N SER A 260 24.60 -0.39 -18.97
CA SER A 260 24.19 -1.21 -17.83
C SER A 260 24.26 -0.41 -16.54
N ILE A 261 23.18 -0.42 -15.77
CA ILE A 261 23.05 0.23 -14.46
C ILE A 261 22.84 -0.85 -13.42
N ASN A 262 23.73 -0.95 -12.44
CA ASN A 262 23.65 -1.93 -11.37
C ASN A 262 23.70 -1.26 -10.00
N LEU A 263 22.54 -1.15 -9.35
CA LEU A 263 22.41 -0.72 -7.96
C LEU A 263 22.87 -1.88 -7.08
N LYS A 264 24.05 -1.77 -6.46
CA LYS A 264 24.67 -2.88 -5.74
C LYS A 264 24.14 -2.98 -4.31
N ALA A 265 24.18 -1.87 -3.58
CA ALA A 265 23.87 -1.85 -2.16
C ALA A 265 23.41 -0.46 -1.71
N ILE A 266 22.67 -0.40 -0.61
CA ILE A 266 22.26 0.82 0.08
C ILE A 266 22.51 0.68 1.58
N GLU A 267 22.82 1.78 2.25
CA GLU A 267 23.01 1.85 3.69
C GLU A 267 22.40 3.15 4.20
N PHE A 268 21.60 3.08 5.26
CA PHE A 268 21.06 4.27 5.91
C PHE A 268 21.87 4.65 7.15
N ASP A 269 22.17 5.93 7.29
CA ASP A 269 23.00 6.43 8.39
C ASP A 269 22.23 6.42 9.73
N SER A 270 20.93 6.73 9.68
CA SER A 270 20.09 6.98 10.86
C SER A 270 18.61 6.60 10.74
N LEU A 271 18.16 6.09 9.59
CA LEU A 271 16.76 5.69 9.44
C LEU A 271 16.49 4.36 10.16
N PRO A 272 15.36 4.23 10.89
CA PRO A 272 14.98 2.94 11.47
C PRO A 272 14.75 1.90 10.38
N GLY A 273 14.82 0.62 10.75
CA GLY A 273 14.66 -0.47 9.79
C GLY A 273 13.34 -0.38 9.02
N ARG A 274 13.39 -0.53 7.70
CA ARG A 274 12.24 -0.35 6.80
C ARG A 274 12.31 -1.28 5.61
N ASN A 275 11.14 -1.62 5.08
CA ASN A 275 11.00 -2.28 3.79
C ASN A 275 10.97 -1.20 2.69
N ILE A 276 11.94 -1.25 1.78
CA ILE A 276 12.12 -0.23 0.75
C ILE A 276 12.12 -0.82 -0.66
N ARG A 277 11.84 0.05 -1.63
CA ARG A 277 11.98 -0.20 -3.07
C ARG A 277 12.77 0.94 -3.70
N LEU A 278 13.70 0.63 -4.60
CA LEU A 278 14.39 1.63 -5.41
C LEU A 278 13.70 1.74 -6.77
N ARG A 279 13.35 2.97 -7.16
CA ARG A 279 12.73 3.27 -8.45
C ARG A 279 13.55 4.30 -9.19
N TYR A 280 13.73 4.14 -10.48
CA TYR A 280 14.29 5.20 -11.31
C TYR A 280 13.65 5.24 -12.69
N LYS A 281 13.67 6.43 -13.30
CA LYS A 281 13.14 6.67 -14.64
C LYS A 281 14.19 7.42 -15.45
N TYR A 282 14.48 6.94 -16.66
CA TYR A 282 15.40 7.63 -17.57
C TYR A 282 14.73 7.92 -18.92
N THR A 283 13.80 8.87 -18.88
CA THR A 283 12.88 9.24 -19.98
C THR A 283 13.55 9.58 -21.32
N ARG A 284 14.86 9.86 -21.31
CA ARG A 284 15.59 10.31 -22.50
C ARG A 284 16.17 9.17 -23.34
N LEU A 285 16.47 8.03 -22.73
CA LEU A 285 16.86 6.82 -23.49
C LEU A 285 15.66 5.93 -23.75
N ILE A 286 14.71 5.90 -22.81
CA ILE A 286 13.55 5.04 -22.90
C ILE A 286 12.32 5.85 -22.53
N LYS A 287 11.37 5.90 -23.45
CA LYS A 287 10.12 6.62 -23.24
C LYS A 287 9.32 5.90 -22.15
N ASP A 288 9.09 6.60 -21.05
CA ASP A 288 8.14 6.24 -20.00
C ASP A 288 8.33 4.90 -19.26
N THR A 289 9.50 4.27 -19.34
CA THR A 289 9.78 3.07 -18.53
C THR A 289 10.36 3.44 -17.18
N GLU A 290 9.65 3.05 -16.12
CA GLU A 290 10.14 3.03 -14.75
C GLU A 290 10.79 1.67 -14.48
N VAL A 291 11.93 1.69 -13.80
CA VAL A 291 12.64 0.48 -13.37
C VAL A 291 12.61 0.43 -11.86
N ASP A 292 12.03 -0.65 -11.34
CA ASP A 292 11.89 -0.94 -9.93
C ASP A 292 12.83 -2.08 -9.51
N SER A 293 13.46 -1.94 -8.34
CA SER A 293 14.00 -3.09 -7.62
C SER A 293 12.86 -3.91 -6.99
N TYR A 294 13.17 -5.09 -6.47
CA TYR A 294 12.25 -5.76 -5.54
C TYR A 294 12.18 -5.01 -4.21
N ASP A 295 11.19 -5.36 -3.40
CA ASP A 295 11.07 -4.89 -2.02
C ASP A 295 12.11 -5.59 -1.16
N PHE A 296 12.81 -4.85 -0.31
CA PHE A 296 13.78 -5.42 0.63
C PHE A 296 13.90 -4.63 1.92
N TRP A 297 14.14 -5.36 3.01
CA TRP A 297 14.36 -4.78 4.32
C TRP A 297 15.80 -4.28 4.47
N THR A 298 15.97 -3.08 5.01
CA THR A 298 17.28 -2.52 5.35
C THR A 298 17.27 -2.00 6.77
N GLU A 299 18.38 -2.23 7.49
CA GLU A 299 18.58 -1.79 8.86
C GLU A 299 19.56 -0.60 8.90
N PRO A 300 19.42 0.32 9.86
CA PRO A 300 20.37 1.41 10.04
C PRO A 300 21.80 0.89 10.17
N ARG A 301 22.74 1.57 9.49
CA ARG A 301 24.19 1.27 9.47
C ARG A 301 24.53 -0.14 9.00
N THR A 302 23.61 -0.75 8.27
CA THR A 302 23.81 -2.05 7.65
C THR A 302 23.78 -1.87 6.15
N ARG A 303 24.87 -2.28 5.49
CA ARG A 303 24.93 -2.29 4.04
C ARG A 303 24.10 -3.45 3.51
N THR A 304 22.97 -3.13 2.90
CA THR A 304 22.03 -4.09 2.33
C THR A 304 22.20 -4.16 0.81
N PHE A 305 22.32 -5.37 0.26
CA PHE A 305 22.37 -5.56 -1.20
C PHE A 305 21.00 -5.29 -1.83
N VAL A 306 20.99 -4.64 -2.99
CA VAL A 306 19.75 -4.33 -3.70
C VAL A 306 19.38 -5.53 -4.58
N PRO A 307 18.26 -6.23 -4.31
CA PRO A 307 17.82 -7.35 -5.15
C PRO A 307 17.38 -6.81 -6.51
N TYR A 308 17.90 -7.44 -7.57
CA TYR A 308 17.62 -7.06 -8.97
C TYR A 308 17.90 -5.58 -9.28
N GLY A 309 18.91 -4.99 -8.64
CA GLY A 309 19.34 -3.61 -8.93
C GLY A 309 19.94 -3.42 -10.32
N GLY A 310 20.09 -4.48 -11.13
CA GLY A 310 20.69 -4.47 -12.46
C GLY A 310 19.68 -4.28 -13.60
N CYS A 311 19.91 -3.30 -14.47
CA CYS A 311 19.19 -3.13 -15.73
C CYS A 311 20.16 -2.82 -16.87
N LYS A 312 19.82 -3.24 -18.09
CA LYS A 312 20.61 -2.98 -19.31
C LYS A 312 19.74 -2.28 -20.34
N PHE A 313 20.30 -1.25 -20.96
CA PHE A 313 19.64 -0.43 -21.96
C PHE A 313 20.47 -0.44 -23.25
N ALA A 314 19.91 -1.04 -24.29
CA ALA A 314 20.48 -1.00 -25.63
C ALA A 314 19.82 0.16 -26.41
N PHE A 315 20.61 1.05 -27.00
CA PHE A 315 20.09 2.15 -27.80
C PHE A 315 21.05 2.56 -28.90
N LYS A 316 20.50 3.13 -29.98
CA LYS A 316 21.28 3.71 -31.09
C LYS A 316 21.17 5.21 -31.06
N VAL A 317 22.31 5.89 -31.06
CA VAL A 317 22.33 7.37 -31.04
C VAL A 317 23.57 7.89 -31.74
N GLU A 318 23.49 9.10 -32.29
CA GLU A 318 24.66 9.81 -32.79
C GLU A 318 25.58 10.17 -31.62
N PHE A 319 26.90 9.97 -31.77
CA PHE A 319 27.86 10.26 -30.71
C PHE A 319 27.81 11.75 -30.28
N SER A 320 27.54 12.66 -31.21
CA SER A 320 27.32 14.08 -30.95
C SER A 320 26.16 14.32 -29.98
N ARG A 321 25.10 13.52 -30.05
CA ARG A 321 23.92 13.59 -29.16
C ARG A 321 24.13 12.93 -27.80
N LEU A 322 25.11 12.04 -27.63
CA LEU A 322 25.48 11.55 -26.29
C LEU A 322 25.92 12.68 -25.36
N LYS A 323 26.43 13.80 -25.91
CA LYS A 323 26.74 15.00 -25.13
C LYS A 323 25.51 15.61 -24.45
N ILE A 324 24.29 15.32 -24.92
CA ILE A 324 23.06 15.76 -24.26
C ILE A 324 22.83 14.98 -22.95
N LEU A 325 23.27 13.72 -22.88
CA LEU A 325 23.23 12.92 -21.66
C LEU A 325 24.21 13.42 -20.59
N LYS A 326 25.21 14.22 -21.00
CA LYS A 326 26.24 14.84 -20.14
C LYS A 326 25.66 15.68 -19.00
N ASN A 327 24.53 16.36 -19.26
CA ASN A 327 23.95 17.35 -18.34
C ASN A 327 22.76 16.81 -17.55
N LYS A 328 22.55 15.48 -17.53
CA LYS A 328 21.37 14.87 -16.92
C LYS A 328 21.76 13.75 -15.97
N ASN A 329 21.36 13.93 -14.72
CA ASN A 329 21.57 12.96 -13.68
C ASN A 329 20.47 11.90 -13.70
N LEU A 330 20.83 10.68 -13.34
CA LEU A 330 19.87 9.62 -13.06
C LEU A 330 19.40 9.78 -11.62
N VAL A 331 18.11 9.98 -11.43
CA VAL A 331 17.50 10.11 -10.09
C VAL A 331 16.91 8.78 -9.68
N ILE A 332 17.34 8.29 -8.53
CA ILE A 332 16.87 7.04 -7.93
C ILE A 332 16.08 7.38 -6.68
N GLN A 333 14.78 7.13 -6.74
CA GLN A 333 13.86 7.30 -5.64
C GLN A 333 13.94 6.09 -4.71
N VAL A 334 13.96 6.37 -3.42
CA VAL A 334 13.86 5.38 -2.34
C VAL A 334 12.44 5.46 -1.79
N LEU A 335 11.67 4.41 -2.01
CA LEU A 335 10.25 4.31 -1.65
C LEU A 335 10.09 3.45 -0.40
N ASP A 336 9.27 3.89 0.56
CA ASP A 336 8.91 3.11 1.74
C ASP A 336 7.65 2.28 1.46
N VAL A 337 7.84 0.97 1.35
CA VAL A 337 6.77 0.01 0.98
C VAL A 337 5.68 -0.02 2.05
N ASN A 338 6.05 0.15 3.32
CA ASN A 338 5.10 0.16 4.43
C ASN A 338 4.24 1.43 4.47
N ARG A 339 4.62 2.46 3.70
CA ARG A 339 3.92 3.75 3.62
C ARG A 339 3.36 4.01 2.22
N ASN A 340 2.82 2.97 1.58
CA ASN A 340 2.23 3.05 0.24
C ASN A 340 3.20 3.66 -0.80
N PHE A 341 4.47 3.24 -0.78
CA PHE A 341 5.52 3.72 -1.67
C PHE A 341 5.82 5.23 -1.55
N GLN A 342 5.66 5.80 -0.36
CA GLN A 342 6.08 7.18 -0.09
C GLN A 342 7.58 7.36 -0.35
N ILE A 343 7.96 8.39 -1.10
CA ILE A 343 9.38 8.75 -1.32
C ILE A 343 9.98 9.22 0.00
N ILE A 344 10.96 8.47 0.52
CA ILE A 344 11.71 8.82 1.73
C ILE A 344 13.04 9.49 1.43
N GLY A 345 13.56 9.31 0.22
CA GLY A 345 14.69 10.07 -0.29
C GLY A 345 15.03 9.76 -1.74
N GLU A 346 16.00 10.50 -2.26
CA GLU A 346 16.46 10.41 -3.63
C GLU A 346 17.99 10.33 -3.65
N SER A 347 18.53 9.54 -4.57
CA SER A 347 19.96 9.48 -4.86
C SER A 347 20.20 9.90 -6.30
N ILE A 348 21.15 10.82 -6.48
CA ILE A 348 21.46 11.41 -7.78
C ILE A 348 22.78 10.80 -8.27
N ILE A 349 22.72 10.09 -9.39
CA ILE A 349 23.86 9.48 -10.05
C ILE A 349 24.23 10.30 -11.27
N GLU A 350 25.42 10.90 -11.24
CA GLU A 350 25.94 11.70 -12.34
C GLU A 350 26.51 10.78 -13.43
N LEU A 351 25.78 10.67 -14.56
CA LEU A 351 26.22 9.86 -15.70
C LEU A 351 27.38 10.51 -16.47
N PHE A 352 27.64 11.79 -16.21
CA PHE A 352 28.65 12.60 -16.85
C PHE A 352 30.02 11.91 -16.96
N SER A 353 30.46 11.32 -15.85
CA SER A 353 31.78 10.68 -15.72
C SER A 353 31.95 9.46 -16.63
N LEU A 354 30.85 8.79 -17.04
CA LEU A 354 30.90 7.74 -18.07
C LEU A 354 31.24 8.31 -19.44
N PHE A 355 30.81 9.52 -19.75
CA PHE A 355 31.01 10.15 -21.06
C PHE A 355 32.24 11.07 -21.11
N HIS A 356 32.98 11.22 -20.02
CA HIS A 356 34.20 12.03 -19.97
C HIS A 356 35.48 11.20 -19.88
N GLY A 357 36.23 11.23 -20.97
CA GLY A 357 37.57 10.72 -21.15
C GLY A 357 38.01 11.11 -22.56
N ASP A 358 39.07 11.91 -22.67
CA ASP A 358 39.58 12.42 -23.95
C ASP A 358 40.29 11.35 -24.80
N SER A 359 40.35 10.11 -24.31
CA SER A 359 40.81 8.97 -25.07
C SER A 359 39.72 8.48 -26.03
N SER A 360 40.11 8.09 -27.24
CA SER A 360 39.24 7.44 -28.23
C SER A 360 38.29 6.45 -27.55
N PRO A 361 37.01 6.34 -27.96
CA PRO A 361 36.02 5.51 -27.31
C PRO A 361 36.57 4.08 -27.12
N SER A 362 37.06 3.79 -25.91
CA SER A 362 37.39 2.42 -25.55
C SER A 362 36.09 1.64 -25.64
N LYS A 363 36.14 0.45 -26.25
CA LYS A 363 34.93 -0.36 -26.52
C LYS A 363 34.08 -0.58 -25.27
N PHE A 364 34.68 -0.50 -24.08
CA PHE A 364 34.02 -0.64 -22.80
C PHE A 364 34.51 0.42 -21.81
N LYS A 365 33.59 0.97 -21.03
CA LYS A 365 33.90 1.81 -19.86
C LYS A 365 33.02 1.41 -18.70
N LYS A 366 33.62 1.19 -17.53
CA LYS A 366 32.92 0.86 -16.28
C LYS A 366 33.29 1.87 -15.20
N MET A 367 32.31 2.23 -14.39
CA MET A 367 32.47 3.15 -13.27
C MET A 367 31.77 2.57 -12.05
N GLU A 368 32.36 2.77 -10.87
CA GLU A 368 31.70 2.53 -9.59
C GLU A 368 31.45 3.89 -8.93
N ILE A 369 30.22 4.09 -8.46
CA ILE A 369 29.75 5.37 -7.92
C ILE A 369 29.12 5.10 -6.56
N THR A 370 29.47 5.93 -5.58
CA THR A 370 28.76 6.01 -4.31
C THR A 370 28.06 7.36 -4.26
N SER A 371 26.74 7.38 -4.31
CA SER A 371 25.92 8.59 -4.30
C SER A 371 25.21 8.74 -2.95
N PRO A 372 25.07 9.96 -2.39
CA PRO A 372 24.30 10.17 -1.19
C PRO A 372 22.81 9.92 -1.46
N VAL A 373 22.09 9.41 -0.46
CA VAL A 373 20.63 9.38 -0.44
C VAL A 373 20.17 10.55 0.41
N ILE A 374 19.40 11.46 -0.18
CA ILE A 374 18.99 12.73 0.41
C ILE A 374 17.47 12.72 0.56
N ASN A 375 16.96 13.07 1.74
CA ASN A 375 15.51 13.16 1.95
C ASN A 375 14.90 14.46 1.40
N LEU A 376 13.57 14.59 1.50
CA LEU A 376 12.85 15.80 1.07
C LEU A 376 13.29 17.08 1.80
N SER A 377 13.91 16.96 2.97
CA SER A 377 14.47 18.09 3.74
C SER A 377 15.95 18.37 3.41
N GLN A 378 16.46 17.83 2.29
CA GLN A 378 17.84 17.95 1.85
C GLN A 378 18.90 17.41 2.83
N ARG A 379 18.50 16.55 3.77
CA ARG A 379 19.43 15.88 4.68
C ARG A 379 19.86 14.55 4.11
N LYS A 380 21.17 14.27 4.17
CA LYS A 380 21.69 12.94 3.87
C LYS A 380 21.13 11.95 4.89
N ILE A 381 20.48 10.91 4.39
CA ILE A 381 19.91 9.81 5.18
C ILE A 381 20.62 8.48 4.94
N GLY A 382 21.46 8.39 3.92
CA GLY A 382 22.22 7.19 3.59
C GLY A 382 23.13 7.35 2.38
N SER A 383 23.65 6.22 1.88
CA SER A 383 24.51 6.15 0.69
C SER A 383 24.07 4.97 -0.19
N LEU A 384 24.13 5.15 -1.50
CA LEU A 384 23.80 4.15 -2.53
C LEU A 384 25.07 3.83 -3.33
N TRP A 385 25.46 2.56 -3.38
CA TRP A 385 26.56 2.07 -4.20
C TRP A 385 26.01 1.52 -5.50
N SER A 386 26.53 2.04 -6.61
CA SER A 386 26.12 1.65 -7.96
C SER A 386 27.34 1.37 -8.84
N SER A 387 27.17 0.52 -9.84
CA SER A 387 28.12 0.36 -10.93
C SER A 387 27.43 0.59 -12.26
N LEU A 388 28.06 1.38 -13.09
CA LEU A 388 27.58 1.74 -14.42
C LEU A 388 28.59 1.24 -15.43
N SER A 389 28.12 0.74 -16.56
CA SER A 389 29.00 0.43 -17.68
C SER A 389 28.37 0.83 -19.00
N LEU A 390 29.20 1.34 -19.90
CA LEU A 390 28.83 1.70 -21.26
C LEU A 390 29.70 0.87 -22.21
N LEU A 391 29.07 0.01 -23.00
CA LEU A 391 29.70 -0.72 -24.08
C LEU A 391 29.31 -0.07 -25.41
N VAL A 392 30.29 0.13 -26.29
CA VAL A 392 30.08 0.63 -27.65
C VAL A 392 30.19 -0.55 -28.60
N ASP A 393 29.08 -0.94 -29.22
CA ASP A 393 29.07 -2.01 -30.21
C ASP A 393 29.60 -1.42 -31.52
N SER A 394 30.87 -1.73 -31.85
CA SER A 394 31.47 -1.33 -33.11
C SER A 394 30.89 -2.16 -34.25
N ASN A 395 29.86 -1.64 -34.94
CA ASN A 395 29.20 -2.28 -36.08
C ASN A 395 30.08 -2.39 -37.35
N ASP A 396 31.34 -1.94 -37.31
CA ASP A 396 32.21 -1.80 -38.49
C ASP A 396 33.00 -3.08 -38.86
N SER A 397 32.61 -4.27 -38.39
CA SER A 397 33.20 -5.52 -38.88
C SER A 397 32.17 -6.45 -39.52
N GLU A 398 31.82 -6.16 -40.78
CA GLU A 398 31.18 -7.12 -41.70
C GLU A 398 32.06 -8.35 -42.01
N ASN A 399 33.29 -8.41 -41.51
CA ASN A 399 34.09 -9.63 -41.56
C ASN A 399 33.78 -10.55 -40.38
N GLY A 400 32.85 -11.48 -40.61
CA GLY A 400 32.49 -12.54 -39.69
C GLY A 400 33.67 -13.43 -39.26
N ASN A 401 33.49 -14.06 -38.10
CA ASN A 401 34.23 -15.22 -37.58
C ASN A 401 35.53 -15.03 -36.79
N LYS A 402 35.63 -14.02 -35.92
CA LYS A 402 36.51 -14.12 -34.73
C LYS A 402 35.88 -13.48 -33.49
N ARG A 403 34.93 -14.18 -32.83
CA ARG A 403 34.67 -13.93 -31.40
C ARG A 403 35.97 -14.18 -30.66
N THR A 404 36.49 -13.15 -30.01
CA THR A 404 37.76 -13.24 -29.27
C THR A 404 37.49 -14.05 -28.01
N THR A 405 38.27 -15.11 -27.77
CA THR A 405 38.14 -16.07 -26.65
C THR A 405 38.09 -15.39 -25.26
N LEU A 406 38.54 -14.14 -25.16
CA LEU A 406 38.54 -13.33 -23.94
C LEU A 406 37.13 -12.93 -23.44
N GLU A 407 36.10 -12.99 -24.30
CA GLU A 407 34.71 -12.68 -23.88
C GLU A 407 34.01 -13.86 -23.20
N ILE A 408 34.47 -15.11 -23.44
CA ILE A 408 33.84 -16.32 -22.89
C ILE A 408 34.27 -16.58 -21.44
N GLU A 409 35.54 -16.32 -21.09
CA GLU A 409 36.04 -16.53 -19.71
C GLU A 409 35.43 -15.53 -18.71
N ASN A 410 35.08 -14.31 -19.14
CA ASN A 410 34.37 -13.36 -18.28
C ASN A 410 32.90 -13.72 -18.08
N ASP A 411 32.26 -14.38 -19.05
CA ASP A 411 30.85 -14.80 -18.93
C ASP A 411 30.68 -15.99 -17.97
N GLU A 412 31.62 -16.94 -17.91
CA GLU A 412 31.56 -18.04 -16.93
C GLU A 412 31.68 -17.52 -15.49
N SER A 413 32.57 -16.55 -15.24
CA SER A 413 32.71 -15.91 -13.92
C SER A 413 31.43 -15.19 -13.50
N ILE A 414 30.76 -14.50 -14.42
CA ILE A 414 29.49 -13.82 -14.17
C ILE A 414 28.35 -14.83 -13.93
N GLN A 415 28.29 -15.91 -14.70
CA GLN A 415 27.29 -16.97 -14.51
C GLN A 415 27.47 -17.70 -13.17
N GLU A 416 28.69 -18.05 -12.81
CA GLU A 416 29.01 -18.69 -11.54
C GLU A 416 28.71 -17.77 -10.36
N TRP A 417 29.02 -16.47 -10.49
CA TRP A 417 28.65 -15.47 -9.50
C TRP A 417 27.12 -15.34 -9.36
N ASN A 418 26.38 -15.30 -10.48
CA ASN A 418 24.92 -15.25 -10.47
C ASN A 418 24.31 -16.50 -9.82
N ARG A 419 24.85 -17.71 -10.08
CA ARG A 419 24.41 -18.95 -9.42
C ARG A 419 24.63 -18.90 -7.92
N LYS A 420 25.81 -18.45 -7.47
CA LYS A 420 26.11 -18.31 -6.04
C LYS A 420 25.22 -17.28 -5.36
N GLN A 421 24.92 -16.17 -6.04
CA GLN A 421 23.97 -15.18 -5.54
C GLN A 421 22.54 -15.73 -5.46
N LEU A 422 22.09 -16.48 -6.48
CA LEU A 422 20.77 -17.10 -6.48
C LEU A 422 20.64 -18.12 -5.33
N HIS A 423 21.62 -19.02 -5.16
CA HIS A 423 21.63 -19.98 -4.07
C HIS A 423 21.64 -19.31 -2.69
N TYR A 424 22.45 -18.26 -2.52
CA TYR A 424 22.48 -17.48 -1.28
C TYR A 424 21.13 -16.80 -0.99
N LEU A 425 20.46 -16.26 -2.02
CA LEU A 425 19.13 -15.68 -1.89
C LEU A 425 18.09 -16.75 -1.55
N GLU A 426 18.10 -17.91 -2.20
CA GLU A 426 17.21 -19.03 -1.90
C GLU A 426 17.36 -19.50 -0.46
N GLU A 427 18.61 -19.66 0.02
CA GLU A 427 18.90 -20.02 1.41
C GLU A 427 18.38 -18.96 2.40
N LYS A 428 18.59 -17.67 2.10
CA LYS A 428 18.07 -16.57 2.93
C LYS A 428 16.55 -16.50 2.94
N TYR A 429 15.90 -16.73 1.80
CA TYR A 429 14.44 -16.80 1.72
C TYR A 429 13.89 -17.98 2.51
N GLN A 430 14.54 -19.15 2.42
CA GLN A 430 14.17 -20.33 3.18
C GLN A 430 14.30 -20.09 4.69
N GLU A 431 15.41 -19.52 5.16
CA GLU A 431 15.62 -19.15 6.57
C GLU A 431 14.54 -18.17 7.07
N GLN A 432 14.22 -17.14 6.27
CA GLN A 432 13.17 -16.17 6.63
C GLN A 432 11.78 -16.81 6.67
N TRP A 433 11.50 -17.70 5.73
CA TRP A 433 10.24 -18.43 5.68
C TRP A 433 10.09 -19.36 6.89
N GLU A 434 11.13 -20.13 7.23
CA GLU A 434 11.14 -21.02 8.41
C GLU A 434 10.99 -20.24 9.72
N LYS A 435 11.65 -19.08 9.84
CA LYS A 435 11.49 -18.19 10.98
C LYS A 435 10.05 -17.69 11.11
N HIS A 436 9.49 -17.16 10.02
CA HIS A 436 8.12 -16.66 10.01
C HIS A 436 7.09 -17.76 10.29
N GLU A 437 7.30 -18.97 9.74
CA GLU A 437 6.43 -20.11 9.98
C GLU A 437 6.51 -20.60 11.45
N THR A 438 7.70 -20.55 12.05
CA THR A 438 7.90 -20.86 13.47
C THR A 438 7.20 -19.85 14.39
N GLU A 439 7.35 -18.55 14.11
CA GLU A 439 6.66 -17.48 14.84
C GLU A 439 5.14 -17.62 14.72
N ARG A 440 4.65 -17.91 13.51
CA ARG A 440 3.23 -18.16 13.23
C ARG A 440 2.69 -19.37 14.01
N CYS A 441 3.40 -20.49 13.99
CA CYS A 441 3.03 -21.69 14.74
C CYS A 441 3.03 -21.43 16.26
N SER A 442 3.97 -20.64 16.76
CA SER A 442 4.02 -20.21 18.17
C SER A 442 2.77 -19.42 18.56
N LEU A 443 2.39 -18.42 17.75
CA LEU A 443 1.20 -17.60 17.97
C LEU A 443 -0.09 -18.43 17.99
N ILE A 444 -0.23 -19.38 17.05
CA ILE A 444 -1.38 -20.29 17.02
C ILE A 444 -1.44 -21.14 18.29
N ARG A 445 -0.29 -21.66 18.75
CA ARG A 445 -0.21 -22.46 19.97
C ARG A 445 -0.60 -21.65 21.21
N GLU A 446 -0.17 -20.39 21.31
CA GLU A 446 -0.55 -19.48 22.39
C GLU A 446 -2.07 -19.23 22.41
N LYS A 447 -2.67 -18.96 21.25
CA LYS A 447 -4.13 -18.77 21.13
C LYS A 447 -4.91 -20.02 21.54
N LEU A 448 -4.47 -21.20 21.09
CA LEU A 448 -5.08 -22.48 21.50
C LEU A 448 -4.99 -22.70 23.01
N GLN A 449 -3.86 -22.35 23.63
CA GLN A 449 -3.70 -22.44 25.08
C GLN A 449 -4.67 -21.51 25.83
N LYS A 450 -4.90 -20.29 25.34
CA LYS A 450 -5.89 -19.36 25.91
C LYS A 450 -7.32 -19.91 25.81
N ILE A 451 -7.69 -20.51 24.68
CA ILE A 451 -9.00 -21.15 24.50
C ILE A 451 -9.19 -22.29 25.49
N ASN A 452 -8.19 -23.17 25.64
CA ASN A 452 -8.27 -24.27 26.60
C ASN A 452 -8.40 -23.77 28.05
N GLN A 453 -7.74 -22.65 28.40
CA GLN A 453 -7.90 -22.03 29.71
C GLN A 453 -9.32 -21.47 29.92
N LEU A 454 -9.90 -20.83 28.91
CA LEU A 454 -11.28 -20.34 28.96
C LEU A 454 -12.30 -21.49 29.08
N GLU A 455 -12.14 -22.55 28.30
CA GLU A 455 -13.01 -23.73 28.38
C GLU A 455 -12.95 -24.39 29.77
N LYS A 456 -11.76 -24.48 30.37
CA LYS A 456 -11.60 -24.95 31.75
C LYS A 456 -12.31 -24.02 32.75
N SER A 457 -12.15 -22.71 32.61
CA SER A 457 -12.81 -21.73 33.48
C SER A 457 -14.34 -21.82 33.41
N ILE A 458 -14.89 -22.06 32.22
CA ILE A 458 -16.33 -22.30 32.01
C ILE A 458 -16.78 -23.59 32.72
N GLN A 459 -16.03 -24.69 32.57
CA GLN A 459 -16.32 -25.96 33.26
C GLN A 459 -16.31 -25.81 34.79
N ASP A 460 -15.31 -25.12 35.34
CA ASP A 460 -15.22 -24.85 36.78
C ASP A 460 -16.40 -23.99 37.26
N SER A 461 -16.83 -23.00 36.46
CA SER A 461 -18.01 -22.16 36.73
C SER A 461 -19.30 -23.00 36.76
N PHE A 462 -19.48 -23.93 35.81
CA PHE A 462 -20.63 -24.83 35.80
C PHE A 462 -20.65 -25.77 37.00
N PHE A 463 -19.49 -26.32 37.39
CA PHE A 463 -19.39 -27.17 38.58
C PHE A 463 -19.81 -26.40 39.84
N TYR A 464 -19.32 -25.17 39.99
CA TYR A 464 -19.70 -24.29 41.09
C TYR A 464 -21.21 -23.96 41.07
N GLN A 465 -21.77 -23.63 39.91
CA GLN A 465 -23.19 -23.33 39.75
C GLN A 465 -24.07 -24.53 40.15
N ARG A 466 -23.66 -25.74 39.78
CA ARG A 466 -24.33 -26.99 40.17
C ARG A 466 -24.30 -27.21 41.68
N SER A 467 -23.15 -26.98 42.31
CA SER A 467 -23.03 -27.05 43.77
C SER A 467 -23.97 -26.05 44.46
N LEU A 468 -24.02 -24.80 43.96
CA LEU A 468 -24.89 -23.76 44.53
C LEU A 468 -26.37 -24.11 44.38
N SER A 469 -26.76 -24.69 43.23
CA SER A 469 -28.12 -25.15 42.96
C SER A 469 -28.53 -26.27 43.92
N ASN A 470 -27.64 -27.25 44.17
CA ASN A 470 -27.92 -28.34 45.12
C ASN A 470 -28.11 -27.79 46.55
N THR A 471 -27.26 -26.84 46.98
CA THR A 471 -27.43 -26.19 48.29
C THR A 471 -28.74 -25.41 48.40
N LEU A 472 -29.16 -24.74 47.32
CA LEU A 472 -30.44 -24.05 47.27
C LEU A 472 -31.62 -25.02 47.44
N GLU A 473 -31.58 -26.16 46.75
CA GLU A 473 -32.60 -27.21 46.82
C GLU A 473 -32.70 -27.81 48.24
N GLU A 474 -31.55 -28.08 48.90
CA GLU A 474 -31.53 -28.54 50.29
C GLU A 474 -32.15 -27.52 51.26
N LYS A 475 -31.89 -26.23 51.05
CA LYS A 475 -32.46 -25.15 51.86
C LYS A 475 -33.97 -25.04 51.65
N ASP A 476 -34.46 -25.13 50.40
CA ASP A 476 -35.89 -25.12 50.10
C ASP A 476 -36.61 -26.33 50.72
N LYS A 477 -35.99 -27.52 50.71
CA LYS A 477 -36.50 -28.71 51.40
C LYS A 477 -36.60 -28.49 52.91
N THR A 478 -35.55 -27.93 53.53
CA THR A 478 -35.53 -27.63 54.97
C THR A 478 -36.62 -26.62 55.34
N ILE A 479 -36.79 -25.55 54.55
CA ILE A 479 -37.86 -24.55 54.76
C ILE A 479 -39.24 -25.23 54.66
N HIS A 480 -39.43 -26.14 53.71
CA HIS A 480 -40.67 -26.88 53.56
C HIS A 480 -40.97 -27.75 54.79
N GLU A 481 -40.00 -28.53 55.26
CA GLU A 481 -40.11 -29.35 56.47
C GLU A 481 -40.44 -28.51 57.72
N LEU A 482 -39.79 -27.35 57.89
CA LEU A 482 -40.09 -26.43 58.99
C LEU A 482 -41.52 -25.87 58.90
N ARG A 483 -42.00 -25.49 57.71
CA ARG A 483 -43.37 -25.01 57.50
C ARG A 483 -44.41 -26.08 57.81
N THR A 484 -44.17 -27.33 57.41
CA THR A 484 -45.07 -28.46 57.75
C THR A 484 -45.10 -28.71 59.26
N THR A 485 -43.96 -28.63 59.93
CA THR A 485 -43.85 -28.76 61.40
C THR A 485 -44.65 -27.66 62.11
N ILE A 486 -44.46 -26.39 61.73
CA ILE A 486 -45.23 -25.26 62.27
C ILE A 486 -46.74 -25.48 62.07
N THR A 487 -47.14 -25.94 60.88
CA THR A 487 -48.56 -26.20 60.58
C THR A 487 -49.11 -27.29 61.49
N SER A 488 -48.34 -28.36 61.72
CA SER A 488 -48.74 -29.46 62.62
C SER A 488 -48.87 -29.02 64.09
N GLU A 489 -47.93 -28.20 64.59
CA GLU A 489 -47.95 -27.68 65.97
C GLU A 489 -49.06 -26.64 66.16
N SER A 490 -49.32 -25.80 65.15
CA SER A 490 -50.46 -24.88 65.13
C SER A 490 -51.81 -25.61 65.13
N ASN A 491 -51.92 -26.73 64.42
CA ASN A 491 -53.11 -27.59 64.48
C ASN A 491 -53.28 -28.24 65.85
N LYS A 492 -52.20 -28.75 66.47
CA LYS A 492 -52.22 -29.26 67.86
C LYS A 492 -52.63 -28.18 68.87
N PHE A 493 -52.20 -26.94 68.64
CA PHE A 493 -52.58 -25.77 69.44
C PHE A 493 -54.09 -25.53 69.39
N THR A 494 -54.69 -25.55 68.20
CA THR A 494 -56.14 -25.36 68.00
C THR A 494 -56.97 -26.41 68.75
N ILE A 495 -56.46 -27.65 68.83
CA ILE A 495 -57.13 -28.76 69.52
C ILE A 495 -56.99 -28.68 71.06
N ARG A 496 -55.91 -28.10 71.58
CA ARG A 496 -55.58 -28.09 73.04
C ARG A 496 -56.04 -26.85 73.80
N GLN A 497 -56.76 -25.92 73.17
CA GLN A 497 -57.17 -24.64 73.74
C GLN A 497 -58.16 -24.72 74.94
N LYS A 498 -58.33 -25.89 75.59
CA LYS A 498 -59.16 -26.09 76.79
C LYS A 498 -58.41 -26.40 78.09
N GLY A 499 -57.08 -26.31 78.16
CA GLY A 499 -56.41 -26.52 79.45
C GLY A 499 -54.94 -26.12 79.55
N THR A 500 -54.65 -25.21 80.50
CA THR A 500 -53.36 -24.82 81.12
C THR A 500 -52.44 -23.82 80.38
N ASP A 501 -52.21 -22.66 81.02
CA ASP A 501 -51.43 -21.50 80.54
C ASP A 501 -49.91 -21.73 80.40
N LYS A 502 -49.32 -22.68 81.12
CA LYS A 502 -47.85 -22.85 81.10
C LYS A 502 -47.35 -23.48 79.79
N ARG A 503 -48.01 -24.54 79.31
CA ARG A 503 -47.69 -25.19 78.03
C ARG A 503 -47.93 -24.26 76.84
N TYR A 504 -48.86 -23.31 76.99
CA TYR A 504 -49.13 -22.28 75.99
C TYR A 504 -47.90 -21.40 75.75
N LYS A 505 -47.25 -20.95 76.83
CA LYS A 505 -46.08 -20.08 76.74
C LYS A 505 -44.87 -20.77 76.09
N GLU A 506 -44.61 -22.03 76.47
CA GLU A 506 -43.53 -22.83 75.89
C GLU A 506 -43.75 -23.07 74.39
N LEU A 507 -44.97 -23.45 73.98
CA LEU A 507 -45.28 -23.68 72.57
C LEU A 507 -45.23 -22.40 71.74
N SER A 508 -45.72 -21.27 72.30
CA SER A 508 -45.64 -19.97 71.64
C SER A 508 -44.19 -19.52 71.42
N GLN A 509 -43.29 -19.81 72.37
CA GLN A 509 -41.87 -19.50 72.22
C GLN A 509 -41.21 -20.36 71.14
N GLU A 510 -41.55 -21.65 71.06
CA GLU A 510 -41.01 -22.54 70.02
C GLU A 510 -41.49 -22.13 68.62
N VAL A 511 -42.78 -21.79 68.45
CA VAL A 511 -43.30 -21.28 67.17
C VAL A 511 -42.57 -19.99 66.76
N GLN A 512 -42.33 -19.06 67.69
CA GLN A 512 -41.57 -17.84 67.40
C GLN A 512 -40.11 -18.15 67.01
N ARG A 513 -39.46 -19.11 67.70
CA ARG A 513 -38.10 -19.57 67.37
C ARG A 513 -38.05 -20.14 65.96
N LEU A 514 -39.01 -20.99 65.58
CA LEU A 514 -39.09 -21.58 64.23
C LEU A 514 -39.36 -20.51 63.17
N PHE A 515 -40.24 -19.54 63.41
CA PHE A 515 -40.46 -18.42 62.49
C PHE A 515 -39.19 -17.58 62.27
N LYS A 516 -38.40 -17.37 63.32
CA LYS A 516 -37.11 -16.67 63.21
C LYS A 516 -36.14 -17.44 62.32
N MET A 517 -36.00 -18.76 62.53
CA MET A 517 -35.17 -19.63 61.69
C MET A 517 -35.62 -19.61 60.22
N ILE A 518 -36.92 -19.68 59.94
CA ILE A 518 -37.44 -19.60 58.56
C ILE A 518 -37.04 -18.27 57.90
N LYS A 519 -37.18 -17.14 58.59
CA LYS A 519 -36.78 -15.82 58.05
C LYS A 519 -35.28 -15.73 57.78
N GLU A 520 -34.45 -16.34 58.61
CA GLU A 520 -33.00 -16.39 58.39
C GLU A 520 -32.66 -17.23 57.15
N PHE A 521 -33.28 -18.40 56.99
CA PHE A 521 -33.09 -19.23 55.79
C PHE A 521 -33.65 -18.59 54.50
N GLU A 522 -34.77 -17.88 54.56
CA GLU A 522 -35.30 -17.14 53.41
C GLU A 522 -34.32 -16.05 52.92
N LYS A 523 -33.67 -15.34 53.86
CA LYS A 523 -32.62 -14.37 53.51
C LYS A 523 -31.40 -15.04 52.87
N GLU A 524 -30.92 -16.15 53.43
CA GLU A 524 -29.81 -16.91 52.85
C GLU A 524 -30.15 -17.40 51.43
N ARG A 525 -31.38 -17.91 51.23
CA ARG A 525 -31.89 -18.35 49.93
C ARG A 525 -31.88 -17.22 48.91
N ASP A 526 -32.36 -16.03 49.28
CA ASP A 526 -32.41 -14.88 48.37
C ASP A 526 -31.00 -14.42 47.97
N ILE A 527 -30.04 -14.42 48.90
CA ILE A 527 -28.62 -14.13 48.61
C ILE A 527 -28.03 -15.17 47.64
N LEU A 528 -28.31 -16.46 47.85
CA LEU A 528 -27.86 -17.53 46.96
C LEU A 528 -28.47 -17.40 45.56
N LYS A 529 -29.75 -17.05 45.47
CA LYS A 529 -30.46 -16.85 44.19
C LYS A 529 -29.87 -15.69 43.40
N ASP A 530 -29.58 -14.56 44.05
CA ASP A 530 -28.93 -13.41 43.42
C ASP A 530 -27.49 -13.75 42.97
N SER A 531 -26.75 -14.50 43.79
CA SER A 531 -25.42 -14.99 43.43
C SER A 531 -25.46 -15.90 42.20
N LEU A 532 -26.42 -16.83 42.14
CA LEU A 532 -26.65 -17.72 41.00
C LEU A 532 -26.96 -16.93 39.72
N ALA A 533 -27.83 -15.92 39.81
CA ALA A 533 -28.21 -15.09 38.67
C ALA A 533 -27.01 -14.31 38.11
N LYS A 534 -26.17 -13.72 38.97
CA LYS A 534 -24.93 -13.03 38.56
C LYS A 534 -23.96 -13.98 37.87
N LYS A 535 -23.79 -15.20 38.40
CA LYS A 535 -22.93 -16.22 37.80
C LYS A 535 -23.43 -16.67 36.44
N TYR A 536 -24.75 -16.84 36.27
CA TYR A 536 -25.34 -17.20 34.98
C TYR A 536 -25.05 -16.15 33.89
N VAL A 537 -25.18 -14.86 34.22
CA VAL A 537 -24.82 -13.76 33.30
C VAL A 537 -23.33 -13.82 32.92
N MET A 538 -22.44 -14.09 33.87
CA MET A 538 -21.00 -14.20 33.62
C MET A 538 -20.66 -15.39 32.71
N THR A 539 -21.28 -16.55 32.94
CA THR A 539 -21.10 -17.73 32.09
C THR A 539 -21.55 -17.45 30.65
N ASN A 540 -22.70 -16.81 30.45
CA ASN A 540 -23.18 -16.42 29.12
C ASN A 540 -22.22 -15.45 28.39
N LEU A 541 -21.58 -14.52 29.12
CA LEU A 541 -20.56 -13.64 28.55
C LEU A 541 -19.33 -14.44 28.08
N LEU A 542 -18.83 -15.35 28.91
CA LEU A 542 -17.69 -16.21 28.57
C LEU A 542 -17.99 -17.12 27.37
N GLU A 543 -19.21 -17.67 27.28
CA GLU A 543 -19.62 -18.48 26.12
C GLU A 543 -19.63 -17.67 24.83
N ASN A 544 -20.11 -16.42 24.87
CA ASN A 544 -20.07 -15.52 23.72
C ASN A 544 -18.64 -15.15 23.30
N ASP A 545 -17.73 -14.99 24.26
CA ASP A 545 -16.31 -14.73 23.99
C ASP A 545 -15.65 -15.94 23.32
N VAL A 546 -15.88 -17.15 23.85
CA VAL A 546 -15.39 -18.39 23.23
C VAL A 546 -15.96 -18.57 21.82
N LYS A 547 -17.24 -18.25 21.61
CA LYS A 547 -17.85 -18.32 20.28
C LYS A 547 -17.18 -17.37 19.30
N ARG A 548 -16.94 -16.11 19.69
CA ARG A 548 -16.23 -15.12 18.85
C ARG A 548 -14.82 -15.58 18.50
N GLU A 549 -14.05 -16.06 19.47
CA GLU A 549 -12.70 -16.57 19.23
C GLU A 549 -12.70 -17.80 18.31
N LYS A 550 -13.69 -18.70 18.41
CA LYS A 550 -13.86 -19.83 17.49
C LYS A 550 -14.17 -19.38 16.06
N GLU A 551 -15.03 -18.37 15.91
CA GLU A 551 -15.35 -17.77 14.60
C GLU A 551 -14.12 -17.09 13.97
N ASP A 552 -13.36 -16.33 14.76
CA ASP A 552 -12.14 -15.66 14.29
C ASP A 552 -11.05 -16.68 13.91
N ASN A 553 -10.88 -17.74 14.68
CA ASN A 553 -9.98 -18.83 14.32
C ASN A 553 -10.44 -19.58 13.06
N SER A 554 -11.75 -19.80 12.88
CA SER A 554 -12.28 -20.40 11.66
C SER A 554 -11.98 -19.54 10.43
N ARG A 555 -12.15 -18.21 10.54
CA ARG A 555 -11.79 -17.25 9.48
C ARG A 555 -10.30 -17.31 9.16
N LEU A 556 -9.44 -17.36 10.18
CA LEU A 556 -8.00 -17.51 10.00
C LEU A 556 -7.65 -18.82 9.29
N CYS A 557 -8.26 -19.95 9.67
CA CYS A 557 -8.05 -21.23 8.99
C CYS A 557 -8.42 -21.16 7.51
N ILE A 558 -9.56 -20.56 7.15
CA ILE A 558 -9.97 -20.38 5.75
C ILE A 558 -8.97 -19.51 4.98
N GLN A 559 -8.48 -18.42 5.59
CA GLN A 559 -7.46 -17.58 4.97
C GLN A 559 -6.14 -18.33 4.75
N LEU A 560 -5.76 -19.21 5.68
CA LEU A 560 -4.59 -20.05 5.55
C LEU A 560 -4.73 -21.08 4.45
N GLU A 561 -5.89 -21.72 4.35
CA GLU A 561 -6.17 -22.67 3.28
C GLU A 561 -6.11 -22.01 1.90
N LYS A 562 -6.68 -20.80 1.76
CA LYS A 562 -6.54 -19.99 0.54
C LYS A 562 -5.08 -19.66 0.20
N ARG A 563 -4.27 -19.31 1.20
CA ARG A 563 -2.84 -19.05 0.99
C ARG A 563 -2.08 -20.31 0.59
N ASN A 564 -2.38 -21.46 1.18
CA ASN A 564 -1.76 -22.72 0.80
C ASN A 564 -2.08 -23.11 -0.65
N VAL A 565 -3.31 -22.87 -1.11
CA VAL A 565 -3.69 -23.05 -2.52
C VAL A 565 -2.87 -22.12 -3.41
N ALA A 566 -2.77 -20.83 -3.06
CA ALA A 566 -1.97 -19.86 -3.84
C ALA A 566 -0.47 -20.22 -3.89
N ILE A 567 0.08 -20.75 -2.79
CA ILE A 567 1.46 -21.25 -2.74
C ILE A 567 1.63 -22.45 -3.67
N ALA A 568 0.71 -23.43 -3.62
CA ALA A 568 0.75 -24.60 -4.50
C ALA A 568 0.68 -24.18 -5.98
N GLU A 569 -0.22 -23.26 -6.36
CA GLU A 569 -0.29 -22.72 -7.72
C GLU A 569 1.02 -22.02 -8.15
N CYS A 570 1.65 -21.28 -7.25
CA CYS A 570 2.96 -20.69 -7.51
C CYS A 570 4.06 -21.75 -7.68
N THR A 571 4.07 -22.79 -6.86
CA THR A 571 5.02 -23.91 -6.96
C THR A 571 4.88 -24.66 -8.29
N ASP A 572 3.64 -24.87 -8.75
CA ASP A 572 3.36 -25.49 -10.04
C ASP A 572 3.87 -24.62 -11.19
N LYS A 573 3.62 -23.31 -11.16
CA LYS A 573 4.13 -22.36 -12.17
C LYS A 573 5.66 -22.30 -12.20
N VAL A 574 6.32 -22.31 -11.04
CA VAL A 574 7.79 -22.35 -10.96
C VAL A 574 8.33 -23.66 -11.54
N SER A 575 7.65 -24.78 -11.29
CA SER A 575 8.02 -26.09 -11.86
C SER A 575 7.83 -26.13 -13.38
N GLU A 576 6.76 -25.53 -13.89
CA GLU A 576 6.51 -25.36 -15.32
C GLU A 576 7.61 -24.51 -15.98
N LEU A 577 7.91 -23.34 -15.42
CA LEU A 577 8.97 -22.45 -15.92
C LEU A 577 10.34 -23.12 -15.88
N SER A 578 10.66 -23.88 -14.82
CA SER A 578 11.90 -24.68 -14.74
C SER A 578 11.98 -25.74 -15.84
N THR A 579 10.84 -26.32 -16.21
CA THR A 579 10.76 -27.31 -17.30
C THR A 579 10.97 -26.63 -18.65
N GLN A 580 10.31 -25.49 -18.89
CA GLN A 580 10.48 -24.70 -20.10
C GLN A 580 11.93 -24.22 -20.27
N LEU A 581 12.57 -23.80 -19.19
CA LEU A 581 13.98 -23.40 -19.18
C LEU A 581 14.89 -24.57 -19.60
N ARG A 582 14.69 -25.77 -19.02
CA ARG A 582 15.45 -26.97 -19.40
C ARG A 582 15.26 -27.37 -20.87
N ILE A 583 14.03 -27.21 -21.40
CA ILE A 583 13.76 -27.45 -22.82
C ILE A 583 14.54 -26.45 -23.68
N ALA A 584 14.48 -25.16 -23.35
CA ALA A 584 15.19 -24.11 -24.07
C ALA A 584 16.72 -24.34 -24.06
N GLU A 585 17.29 -24.68 -22.90
CA GLU A 585 18.71 -25.03 -22.77
C GLU A 585 19.08 -26.23 -23.65
N SER A 586 18.25 -27.28 -23.68
CA SER A 586 18.50 -28.46 -24.53
C SER A 586 18.45 -28.14 -26.02
N GLN A 587 17.57 -27.23 -26.45
CA GLN A 587 17.49 -26.78 -27.84
C GLN A 587 18.75 -26.00 -28.22
N ILE A 588 19.23 -25.10 -27.35
CA ILE A 588 20.47 -24.34 -27.57
C ILE A 588 21.66 -25.29 -27.77
N VAL A 589 21.78 -26.35 -26.95
CA VAL A 589 22.84 -27.37 -27.11
C VAL A 589 22.73 -28.09 -28.46
N ARG A 590 21.53 -28.43 -28.93
CA ARG A 590 21.34 -29.09 -30.24
C ARG A 590 21.68 -28.19 -31.43
N TYR A 591 21.52 -26.87 -31.30
CA TYR A 591 21.86 -25.91 -32.35
C TYR A 591 23.32 -25.44 -32.31
N GLN A 592 24.14 -25.94 -31.38
CA GLN A 592 25.58 -25.82 -31.49
C GLN A 592 26.06 -26.70 -32.66
N ILE A 593 26.21 -26.07 -33.82
CA ILE A 593 26.83 -26.67 -35.01
C ILE A 593 28.17 -27.28 -34.57
N PRO A 594 28.41 -28.58 -34.81
CA PRO A 594 29.72 -29.16 -34.55
C PRO A 594 30.72 -28.42 -35.44
N VAL A 595 31.50 -27.54 -34.83
CA VAL A 595 32.64 -26.92 -35.51
C VAL A 595 33.62 -28.04 -35.73
N ASP A 596 33.71 -28.47 -36.99
CA ASP A 596 34.57 -29.54 -37.46
C ASP A 596 36.02 -29.23 -37.05
N LYS A 597 36.53 -29.95 -36.05
CA LYS A 597 37.87 -29.73 -35.45
C LYS A 597 39.01 -30.19 -36.37
N HIS A 598 38.71 -30.61 -37.60
CA HIS A 598 39.70 -31.07 -38.58
C HIS A 598 39.88 -30.10 -39.75
N LYS A 599 40.34 -28.87 -39.46
CA LYS A 599 41.18 -28.13 -40.41
C LYS A 599 42.33 -27.48 -39.65
N GLU A 600 43.45 -28.21 -39.64
CA GLU A 600 44.76 -27.74 -39.23
C GLU A 600 45.11 -26.46 -39.99
N LEU A 601 45.18 -25.34 -39.27
CA LEU A 601 45.93 -24.17 -39.70
C LEU A 601 47.25 -24.17 -38.93
N ASN A 602 48.27 -24.62 -39.64
CA ASN A 602 49.66 -24.51 -39.25
C ASN A 602 50.07 -23.05 -38.99
N THR A 603 51.05 -22.90 -38.09
CA THR A 603 51.92 -21.74 -37.82
C THR A 603 51.37 -20.54 -37.03
N ILE A 604 51.81 -20.42 -35.77
CA ILE A 604 52.72 -19.35 -35.25
C ILE A 604 53.19 -19.79 -33.83
N PRO A 605 54.49 -19.74 -33.49
CA PRO A 605 54.99 -20.16 -32.18
C PRO A 605 54.86 -19.02 -31.16
N VAL A 606 54.10 -19.24 -30.08
CA VAL A 606 54.08 -18.33 -28.92
C VAL A 606 54.92 -18.93 -27.79
N LYS A 607 55.91 -18.14 -27.33
CA LYS A 607 56.81 -18.42 -26.21
C LYS A 607 56.04 -18.73 -24.93
N ARG A 608 56.34 -19.87 -24.30
CA ARG A 608 55.97 -20.18 -22.91
C ARG A 608 56.66 -19.21 -21.96
N VAL A 609 55.87 -18.47 -21.19
CA VAL A 609 56.32 -17.82 -19.95
C VAL A 609 56.09 -18.81 -18.81
N ARG A 610 57.16 -19.19 -18.12
CA ARG A 610 57.11 -19.99 -16.89
C ARG A 610 56.44 -19.18 -15.79
N TRP A 611 55.40 -19.74 -15.18
CA TRP A 611 54.95 -19.34 -13.85
C TRP A 611 55.80 -20.05 -12.80
N ASN A 612 56.42 -19.27 -11.91
CA ASN A 612 57.16 -19.77 -10.77
C ASN A 612 56.20 -20.19 -9.65
N GLU A 613 56.58 -21.27 -8.99
CA GLU A 613 56.01 -21.82 -7.77
C GLU A 613 55.96 -20.76 -6.65
N TYR A 614 54.79 -20.65 -6.00
CA TYR A 614 54.67 -19.95 -4.72
C TYR A 614 54.52 -20.97 -3.60
N ILE A 615 55.41 -20.81 -2.63
CA ILE A 615 55.69 -21.65 -1.47
C ILE A 615 54.56 -21.53 -0.43
N HIS A 616 54.15 -22.66 0.13
CA HIS A 616 53.29 -22.79 1.30
C HIS A 616 53.96 -22.16 2.54
N PRO A 617 53.25 -21.39 3.39
CA PRO A 617 53.69 -21.14 4.75
C PRO A 617 53.23 -22.28 5.68
N GLU A 618 54.22 -22.82 6.39
CA GLU A 618 54.10 -23.82 7.46
C GLU A 618 53.20 -23.34 8.60
N LYS A 619 52.41 -24.29 9.11
CA LYS A 619 51.73 -24.21 10.40
C LYS A 619 52.75 -24.30 11.53
N GLN A 620 52.87 -23.24 12.33
CA GLN A 620 53.48 -23.33 13.65
C GLN A 620 52.43 -23.72 14.69
N THR A 621 52.64 -24.86 15.34
CA THR A 621 52.03 -25.30 16.59
C THR A 621 52.54 -24.47 17.76
N PRO A 622 51.70 -24.06 18.72
CA PRO A 622 52.17 -23.55 20.01
C PRO A 622 52.43 -24.71 20.97
N SER A 623 53.67 -24.76 21.47
CA SER A 623 54.12 -25.63 22.56
C SER A 623 53.53 -25.20 23.90
N THR A 624 53.08 -26.19 24.64
CA THR A 624 52.79 -26.18 26.07
C THR A 624 54.05 -25.93 26.93
N ASP A 625 53.79 -25.26 28.06
CA ASP A 625 54.40 -25.45 29.39
C ASP A 625 55.62 -24.63 29.88
N LYS A 626 55.28 -23.81 30.91
CA LYS A 626 55.84 -23.74 32.28
C LYS A 626 56.70 -22.55 32.72
N GLU A 627 56.12 -21.87 33.72
CA GLU A 627 56.69 -21.41 35.00
C GLU A 627 57.89 -20.46 35.03
N LYS A 628 57.58 -19.20 35.37
CA LYS A 628 57.96 -18.61 36.66
C LYS A 628 56.98 -17.53 37.10
#